data_AF-N1W2Z5-F1
#
_entry.id   AF-N1W2Z5-F1
#
_cell.length_a   1.000
_cell.length_b   1.000
_cell.length_c   1.000
_cell.angle_alpha   90.00
_cell.angle_beta   90.00
_cell.angle_gamma   90.00
#
_symmetry.space_group_name_H-M   'P 1'
#
loop_
_entity.id
_entity.type
_entity.pdbx_description
1 polymer ?
#
loop_
_entity_poly.entity_id
_entity_poly.type
_entity_poly.pdbx_seq_one_letter_code
_entity_poly.pdbx_strand_id
1 'polypeptide(L)'
;MKLISFLYLLVLYTLLFVQHVPTMYRSTFPIFPIVITFFALWFNREHLFEVLKEQKKILFLSAIITFFLSTLFVIRWDIELYGMWDSWANWSLKSKSITYEYINNGKVSLPVMASIHPEYPIGLPIFVTLIGIMLSDWLIEILYFISILCTFFIVFSFLDRIKQKTLALIGLALLYSNLKFFQISTDLCAELPLSLILLISISSAHSIKPKKLLDVFLLGICISLPIIIKTEGILFFIITFLYAVFILLHKTRNLQIIKSVLSLVVGTTLPFLFILFTPKLSNGFGNVDFKFAILLEPAELSNALTTRIPSIITYSYQFHFKQMYGLFLVSMISLFISKKLRLVGIGFSLLILISGYNIIYVFSIQDITWHLATSYARINIVLLPVSIYALLLSYRVFLRRVVFFIRNINSQIGK
;
A
#
# COMPACT_ATOMS: atom_id res chain seq x y z
N MET A 1 5.25 6.89 -8.67
CA MET A 1 6.63 6.44 -8.45
C MET A 1 7.49 7.61 -8.00
N LYS A 2 7.98 8.49 -8.90
CA LYS A 2 8.86 9.63 -8.54
C LYS A 2 8.41 10.37 -7.28
N LEU A 3 7.15 10.80 -7.21
CA LEU A 3 6.60 11.49 -6.03
C LEU A 3 6.62 10.62 -4.76
N ILE A 4 6.21 9.35 -4.84
CA ILE A 4 6.24 8.44 -3.70
C ILE A 4 7.66 8.16 -3.22
N SER A 5 8.60 7.92 -4.15
CA SER A 5 10.00 7.75 -3.82
C SER A 5 10.59 9.02 -3.19
N PHE A 6 10.16 10.19 -3.65
CA PHE A 6 10.52 11.48 -3.08
C PHE A 6 10.01 11.64 -1.65
N LEU A 7 8.71 11.40 -1.41
CA LEU A 7 8.11 11.44 -0.08
C LEU A 7 8.82 10.47 0.87
N TYR A 8 9.21 9.31 0.38
CA TYR A 8 9.99 8.36 1.17
C TYR A 8 11.41 8.86 1.50
N LEU A 9 12.14 9.42 0.53
CA LEU A 9 13.44 10.03 0.80
C LEU A 9 13.32 11.15 1.84
N LEU A 10 12.20 11.87 1.83
CA LEU A 10 11.85 12.87 2.84
C LEU A 10 11.68 12.25 4.24
N VAL A 11 10.99 11.10 4.32
CA VAL A 11 10.80 10.34 5.57
C VAL A 11 12.14 9.81 6.09
N LEU A 12 12.98 9.24 5.23
CA LEU A 12 14.31 8.75 5.63
C LEU A 12 15.20 9.91 6.10
N TYR A 13 15.20 11.02 5.36
CA TYR A 13 15.92 12.22 5.76
C TYR A 13 15.44 12.73 7.12
N THR A 14 14.11 12.75 7.34
CA THR A 14 13.52 13.14 8.63
C THR A 14 14.02 12.27 9.75
N LEU A 15 13.99 10.95 9.59
CA LEU A 15 14.50 10.01 10.59
C LEU A 15 15.96 10.29 10.91
N LEU A 16 16.83 10.32 9.89
CA LEU A 16 18.27 10.50 10.06
C LEU A 16 18.58 11.85 10.72
N PHE A 17 17.87 12.89 10.32
CA PHE A 17 18.04 14.22 10.90
C PHE A 17 17.64 14.24 12.37
N VAL A 18 16.45 13.73 12.69
CA VAL A 18 15.91 13.66 14.04
C VAL A 18 16.81 12.82 14.96
N GLN A 19 17.45 11.78 14.44
CA GLN A 19 18.37 10.94 15.21
C GLN A 19 19.76 11.56 15.39
N HIS A 20 20.37 12.09 14.33
CA HIS A 20 21.81 12.37 14.32
C HIS A 20 22.18 13.85 14.40
N VAL A 21 21.29 14.77 14.03
CA VAL A 21 21.63 16.20 14.07
C VAL A 21 21.56 16.73 15.50
N PRO A 22 22.60 17.40 16.03
CA PRO A 22 22.55 17.98 17.36
C PRO A 22 21.41 18.99 17.51
N THR A 23 20.79 19.04 18.69
CA THR A 23 19.60 19.86 18.99
C THR A 23 19.73 21.31 18.53
N MET A 24 20.90 21.92 18.74
CA MET A 24 21.21 23.30 18.37
C MET A 24 21.11 23.60 16.86
N TYR A 25 21.21 22.60 15.99
CA TYR A 25 21.13 22.75 14.53
C TYR A 25 19.78 22.31 13.96
N ARG A 26 18.81 21.96 14.82
CA ARG A 26 17.53 21.40 14.37
C ARG A 26 16.55 22.44 13.83
N SER A 27 16.71 23.72 14.16
CA SER A 27 15.89 24.80 13.60
C SER A 27 16.01 24.93 12.07
N THR A 28 17.11 24.47 11.47
CA THR A 28 17.28 24.44 10.01
C THR A 28 16.66 23.21 9.34
N PHE A 29 16.06 22.31 10.12
CA PHE A 29 15.52 21.03 9.65
C PHE A 29 14.51 21.15 8.50
N PRO A 30 13.40 21.91 8.64
CA PRO A 30 12.38 21.94 7.59
C PRO A 30 12.89 22.58 6.31
N ILE A 31 13.93 23.42 6.41
CA ILE A 31 14.49 24.16 5.27
C ILE A 31 15.07 23.18 4.24
N PHE A 32 15.82 22.15 4.65
CA PHE A 32 16.50 21.28 3.69
C PHE A 32 15.55 20.42 2.83
N PRO A 33 14.54 19.71 3.40
CA PRO A 33 13.45 19.07 2.68
C PRO A 33 12.77 20.00 1.68
N ILE A 34 12.38 21.20 2.14
CA ILE A 34 11.67 22.18 1.33
C ILE A 34 12.57 22.65 0.19
N VAL A 35 13.83 22.97 0.48
CA VAL A 35 14.81 23.43 -0.51
C VAL A 35 15.13 22.34 -1.53
N ILE A 36 15.34 21.08 -1.12
CA ILE A 36 15.53 19.96 -2.04
C ILE A 36 14.27 19.75 -2.88
N THR A 37 13.08 19.77 -2.27
CA THR A 37 11.81 19.64 -3.01
C THR A 37 11.70 20.76 -4.04
N PHE A 38 11.97 22.00 -3.62
CA PHE A 38 11.91 23.18 -4.46
C PHE A 38 12.90 23.09 -5.62
N PHE A 39 14.17 22.75 -5.37
CA PHE A 39 15.15 22.55 -6.43
C PHE A 39 14.77 21.39 -7.35
N ALA A 40 14.28 20.27 -6.82
CA ALA A 40 13.82 19.16 -7.64
C ALA A 40 12.65 19.57 -8.53
N LEU A 41 11.67 20.31 -8.00
CA LEU A 41 10.55 20.86 -8.77
C LEU A 41 11.02 21.91 -9.78
N TRP A 42 11.97 22.77 -9.41
CA TRP A 42 12.53 23.83 -10.25
C TRP A 42 13.30 23.26 -11.44
N PHE A 43 14.25 22.36 -11.19
CA PHE A 43 15.04 21.71 -12.25
C PHE A 43 14.22 20.78 -13.14
N ASN A 44 13.09 20.26 -12.64
CA ASN A 44 12.17 19.47 -13.43
C ASN A 44 10.94 20.28 -13.89
N ARG A 45 10.92 21.61 -13.75
CA ARG A 45 9.69 22.39 -13.94
C ARG A 45 9.13 22.24 -15.34
N GLU A 46 9.96 22.25 -16.38
CA GLU A 46 9.51 22.16 -17.76
C GLU A 46 8.86 20.80 -18.02
N HIS A 47 9.55 19.72 -17.65
CA HIS A 47 9.01 18.38 -17.74
C HIS A 47 7.74 18.21 -16.89
N LEU A 48 7.70 18.80 -15.70
CA LEU A 48 6.54 18.74 -14.81
C LEU A 48 5.37 19.53 -15.41
N PHE A 49 5.59 20.72 -15.95
CA PHE A 49 4.57 21.50 -16.66
C PHE A 49 4.07 20.80 -17.93
N GLU A 50 4.95 20.15 -18.70
CA GLU A 50 4.55 19.32 -19.84
C GLU A 50 3.65 18.17 -19.40
N VAL A 51 4.07 17.40 -18.39
CA VAL A 51 3.28 16.31 -17.84
C VAL A 51 1.95 16.81 -17.27
N LEU A 52 1.95 17.92 -16.52
CA LEU A 52 0.74 18.54 -15.99
C LEU A 52 -0.18 19.03 -17.12
N LYS A 53 0.37 19.55 -18.22
CA LYS A 53 -0.39 20.02 -19.39
C LYS A 53 -1.02 18.85 -20.13
N GLU A 54 -0.28 17.77 -20.35
CA GLU A 54 -0.79 16.53 -20.94
C GLU A 54 -1.88 15.90 -20.07
N GLN A 55 -1.70 15.96 -18.75
CA GLN A 55 -2.57 15.32 -17.77
C GLN A 55 -3.64 16.25 -17.18
N LYS A 56 -3.76 17.50 -17.64
CA LYS A 56 -4.62 18.54 -17.04
C LYS A 56 -6.06 18.07 -16.84
N LYS A 57 -6.63 17.40 -17.84
CA LYS A 57 -8.01 16.88 -17.77
C LYS A 57 -8.16 15.77 -16.74
N ILE A 58 -7.16 14.90 -16.60
CA ILE A 58 -7.15 13.80 -15.63
C ILE A 58 -6.97 14.37 -14.23
N LEU A 59 -6.02 15.28 -14.02
CA LEU A 59 -5.82 15.97 -12.74
C LEU A 59 -7.06 16.72 -12.27
N PHE A 60 -7.70 17.48 -13.16
CA PHE A 60 -8.92 18.21 -12.84
C PHE A 60 -10.06 17.26 -12.45
N LEU A 61 -10.27 16.18 -13.21
CA LEU A 61 -11.28 15.18 -12.89
C LEU A 61 -10.97 14.45 -11.58
N SER A 62 -9.70 14.10 -11.34
CA SER A 62 -9.25 13.53 -10.07
C SER A 62 -9.54 14.45 -8.90
N ALA A 63 -9.27 15.76 -9.05
CA ALA A 63 -9.52 16.75 -8.02
C ALA A 63 -11.02 16.88 -7.72
N ILE A 64 -11.88 16.93 -8.75
CA ILE A 64 -13.34 16.96 -8.56
C ILE A 64 -13.83 15.73 -7.81
N ILE A 65 -13.46 14.52 -8.27
CA ILE A 65 -13.89 13.28 -7.62
C ILE A 65 -13.39 13.22 -6.17
N THR A 66 -12.13 13.60 -5.94
CA THR A 66 -11.54 13.64 -4.60
C THR A 66 -12.25 14.66 -3.72
N PHE A 67 -12.60 15.84 -4.25
CA PHE A 67 -13.36 16.85 -3.51
C PHE A 67 -14.71 16.28 -3.05
N PHE A 68 -15.44 15.61 -3.93
CA PHE A 68 -16.69 14.93 -3.53
C PHE A 68 -16.48 13.81 -2.51
N LEU A 69 -15.39 13.04 -2.62
CA LEU A 69 -15.07 12.02 -1.63
C LEU A 69 -14.62 12.63 -0.30
N SER A 70 -14.01 13.82 -0.31
CA SER A 70 -13.51 14.51 0.89
C SER A 70 -14.63 14.94 1.83
N THR A 71 -15.84 15.22 1.32
CA THR A 71 -17.00 15.51 2.19
C THR A 71 -17.31 14.34 3.11
N LEU A 72 -17.06 13.11 2.65
CA LEU A 72 -17.26 11.92 3.45
C LEU A 72 -16.19 11.76 4.55
N PHE A 73 -14.96 12.23 4.29
CA PHE A 73 -13.92 12.32 5.34
C PHE A 73 -14.31 13.32 6.42
N VAL A 74 -14.96 14.44 6.06
CA VAL A 74 -15.52 15.41 7.02
C VAL A 74 -16.62 14.77 7.87
N ILE A 75 -17.54 14.01 7.27
CA ILE A 75 -18.55 13.28 8.05
C ILE A 75 -17.90 12.30 9.03
N ARG A 76 -16.84 11.58 8.61
CA ARG A 76 -16.11 10.69 9.51
C ARG A 76 -15.42 11.46 10.63
N TRP A 77 -14.82 12.61 10.32
CA TRP A 77 -14.19 13.50 11.30
C TRP A 77 -15.15 13.86 12.44
N ASP A 78 -16.40 14.17 12.11
CA ASP A 78 -17.41 14.53 13.11
C ASP A 78 -17.85 13.36 13.99
N ILE A 79 -17.78 12.12 13.48
CA ILE A 79 -18.19 10.90 14.21
C ILE A 79 -17.03 10.32 15.01
N GLU A 80 -15.84 10.28 14.42
CA GLU A 80 -14.69 9.55 14.95
C GLU A 80 -13.38 10.31 14.62
N LEU A 81 -13.21 11.45 15.29
CA LEU A 81 -12.12 12.43 15.11
C LEU A 81 -10.72 11.80 15.02
N TYR A 82 -10.44 10.79 15.84
CA TYR A 82 -9.12 10.15 15.91
C TYR A 82 -8.99 8.92 15.01
N GLY A 83 -9.98 8.68 14.15
CA GLY A 83 -10.12 7.43 13.42
C GLY A 83 -10.35 6.25 14.37
N MET A 84 -10.15 5.04 13.87
CA MET A 84 -10.32 3.84 14.67
C MET A 84 -9.26 3.75 15.77
N TRP A 85 -9.56 3.05 16.87
CA TRP A 85 -8.64 2.83 18.00
C TRP A 85 -7.21 2.47 17.58
N ASP A 86 -7.03 1.55 16.63
CA ASP A 86 -5.71 1.19 16.12
C ASP A 86 -4.96 2.36 15.51
N SER A 87 -5.65 3.30 14.86
CA SER A 87 -5.01 4.48 14.31
C SER A 87 -4.48 5.41 15.37
N TRP A 88 -5.30 5.63 16.39
CA TRP A 88 -4.88 6.36 17.56
C TRP A 88 -3.65 5.71 18.22
N ALA A 89 -3.74 4.42 18.51
CA ALA A 89 -2.74 3.65 19.24
C ALA A 89 -1.40 3.53 18.50
N ASN A 90 -1.44 3.27 17.19
CA ASN A 90 -0.24 2.86 16.45
C ASN A 90 0.42 4.01 15.68
N TRP A 91 -0.36 4.97 15.18
CA TRP A 91 0.16 6.03 14.31
C TRP A 91 0.05 7.43 14.93
N SER A 92 -1.09 7.77 15.51
CA SER A 92 -1.32 9.10 16.09
C SER A 92 -0.48 9.34 17.33
N LEU A 93 -0.54 8.46 18.33
CA LEU A 93 0.26 8.60 19.56
C LEU A 93 1.76 8.63 19.27
N LYS A 94 2.25 7.76 18.38
CA LYS A 94 3.67 7.76 17.98
C LYS A 94 4.07 9.07 17.33
N SER A 95 3.31 9.54 16.34
CA SER A 95 3.63 10.80 15.67
C SER A 95 3.53 12.02 16.58
N LYS A 96 2.51 12.05 17.47
CA LYS A 96 2.33 13.10 18.48
C LYS A 96 3.50 13.15 19.46
N SER A 97 3.90 11.99 20.01
CA SER A 97 5.04 11.88 20.94
C SER A 97 6.33 12.38 20.28
N ILE A 98 6.65 11.87 19.08
CA ILE A 98 7.86 12.26 18.36
C ILE A 98 7.86 13.76 18.07
N THR A 99 6.72 14.31 17.64
CA THR A 99 6.58 15.73 17.30
C THR A 99 6.84 16.61 18.51
N TYR A 100 6.20 16.35 19.66
CA TYR A 100 6.39 17.16 20.85
C TYR A 100 7.73 16.97 21.53
N GLU A 101 8.30 15.75 21.55
CA GLU A 101 9.66 15.55 22.03
C GLU A 101 10.67 16.39 21.22
N TYR A 102 10.50 16.40 19.89
CA TYR A 102 11.33 17.20 19.01
C TYR A 102 11.16 18.70 19.27
N ILE A 103 9.93 19.21 19.35
CA ILE A 103 9.65 20.64 19.54
C ILE A 103 10.17 21.13 20.90
N ASN A 104 9.89 20.39 21.98
CA ASN A 104 10.18 20.83 23.34
C ASN A 104 11.65 20.66 23.72
N ASN A 105 12.26 19.53 23.35
CA ASN A 105 13.58 19.14 23.84
C ASN A 105 14.64 19.07 22.75
N GLY A 106 14.23 19.25 21.48
CA GLY A 106 15.12 19.04 20.34
C GLY A 106 15.67 17.62 20.27
N LYS A 107 15.11 16.63 20.97
CA LYS A 107 15.54 15.22 20.99
C LYS A 107 14.34 14.33 20.77
N VAL A 108 14.55 13.15 20.19
CA VAL A 108 13.51 12.14 20.04
C VAL A 108 14.05 10.83 20.58
N SER A 109 13.29 10.21 21.47
CA SER A 109 13.58 8.88 21.97
C SER A 109 13.02 7.82 21.01
N LEU A 110 13.90 6.94 20.53
CA LEU A 110 13.52 5.77 19.74
C LEU A 110 14.07 4.50 20.41
N PRO A 111 13.31 3.40 20.47
CA PRO A 111 11.94 3.25 19.98
C PRO A 111 10.92 4.00 20.85
N VAL A 112 9.76 4.36 20.27
CA VAL A 112 8.69 5.05 21.00
C VAL A 112 7.99 4.05 21.93
N MET A 113 8.45 3.98 23.19
CA MET A 113 7.91 3.07 24.19
C MET A 113 6.51 3.45 24.69
N ALA A 114 6.06 4.69 24.41
CA ALA A 114 4.73 5.17 24.80
C ALA A 114 3.59 4.55 23.97
N SER A 115 3.89 3.75 22.95
CA SER A 115 2.91 3.09 22.09
C SER A 115 2.51 1.72 22.64
N ILE A 116 1.23 1.36 22.50
CA ILE A 116 0.70 0.03 22.86
C ILE A 116 1.38 -1.06 22.02
N HIS A 117 1.65 -0.77 20.74
CA HIS A 117 2.39 -1.63 19.84
C HIS A 117 3.73 -1.02 19.46
N PRO A 118 4.75 -1.05 20.34
CA PRO A 118 6.04 -0.48 20.02
C PRO A 118 6.63 -1.14 18.75
N GLU A 119 6.30 -2.41 18.48
CA GLU A 119 6.74 -3.22 17.35
C GLU A 119 6.28 -2.71 15.97
N TYR A 120 5.22 -1.90 15.92
CA TYR A 120 4.71 -1.39 14.64
C TYR A 120 5.71 -0.43 13.97
N PRO A 121 5.92 -0.55 12.64
CA PRO A 121 6.82 0.33 11.91
C PRO A 121 6.48 1.81 12.04
N ILE A 122 7.51 2.65 12.08
CA ILE A 122 7.38 4.10 12.33
C ILE A 122 7.40 4.95 11.04
N GLY A 123 7.36 4.36 9.84
CA GLY A 123 7.41 5.12 8.59
C GLY A 123 6.24 6.08 8.39
N LEU A 124 5.00 5.64 8.61
CA LEU A 124 3.83 6.53 8.58
C LEU A 124 3.87 7.58 9.73
N PRO A 125 4.16 7.20 10.99
CA PRO A 125 4.33 8.17 12.08
C PRO A 125 5.36 9.25 11.79
N ILE A 126 6.51 8.90 11.21
CA ILE A 126 7.56 9.88 10.86
C ILE A 126 7.10 10.82 9.75
N PHE A 127 6.33 10.34 8.78
CA PHE A 127 5.76 11.21 7.77
C PHE A 127 4.80 12.25 8.37
N VAL A 128 3.93 11.84 9.29
CA VAL A 128 3.04 12.74 10.05
C VAL A 128 3.85 13.71 10.91
N THR A 129 4.88 13.20 11.58
CA THR A 129 5.78 13.98 12.44
C THR A 129 6.48 15.09 11.66
N LEU A 130 6.95 14.81 10.44
CA LEU A 130 7.60 15.81 9.60
C LEU A 130 6.68 17.03 9.40
N ILE A 131 5.41 16.79 9.08
CA ILE A 131 4.44 17.86 8.87
C ILE A 131 4.16 18.56 10.21
N GLY A 132 4.03 17.82 11.31
CA GLY A 132 3.82 18.41 12.63
C GLY A 132 4.98 19.33 13.08
N ILE A 133 6.22 18.90 12.86
CA ILE A 133 7.41 19.74 13.11
C ILE A 133 7.38 21.00 12.25
N MET A 134 7.01 20.89 10.96
CA MET A 134 6.88 22.06 10.07
C MET A 134 5.80 23.04 10.53
N LEU A 135 4.73 22.54 11.15
CA LEU A 135 3.64 23.35 11.71
C LEU A 135 3.92 23.81 13.14
N SER A 136 5.02 23.35 13.76
CA SER A 136 5.33 23.56 15.18
C SER A 136 4.22 23.06 16.13
N ASP A 137 3.38 22.12 15.67
CA ASP A 137 2.35 21.47 16.48
C ASP A 137 1.93 20.14 15.83
N TRP A 138 1.40 19.21 16.62
CA TRP A 138 0.79 17.99 16.11
C TRP A 138 -0.73 18.17 15.99
N LEU A 139 -1.25 17.89 14.80
CA LEU A 139 -2.67 18.05 14.45
C LEU A 139 -3.19 16.76 13.80
N ILE A 140 -4.38 16.31 14.22
CA ILE A 140 -5.02 15.08 13.66
C ILE A 140 -5.44 15.29 12.19
N GLU A 141 -5.67 16.53 11.80
CA GLU A 141 -5.89 17.02 10.43
C GLU A 141 -4.81 16.54 9.45
N ILE A 142 -3.57 16.37 9.93
CA ILE A 142 -2.46 15.88 9.11
C ILE A 142 -2.78 14.46 8.58
N LEU A 143 -3.32 13.57 9.41
CA LEU A 143 -3.66 12.21 9.01
C LEU A 143 -4.84 12.17 8.02
N TYR A 144 -5.82 13.06 8.19
CA TYR A 144 -6.90 13.20 7.21
C TYR A 144 -6.40 13.75 5.88
N PHE A 145 -5.54 14.76 5.91
CA PHE A 145 -4.90 15.29 4.71
C PHE A 145 -4.12 14.21 3.95
N ILE A 146 -3.37 13.37 4.67
CA ILE A 146 -2.66 12.22 4.09
C ILE A 146 -3.65 11.24 3.45
N SER A 147 -4.75 10.92 4.13
CA SER A 147 -5.77 10.01 3.60
C SER A 147 -6.42 10.57 2.33
N ILE A 148 -6.77 11.86 2.31
CA ILE A 148 -7.31 12.56 1.13
C ILE A 148 -6.29 12.55 -0.02
N LEU A 149 -5.02 12.80 0.25
CA LEU A 149 -3.95 12.69 -0.75
C LEU A 149 -3.84 11.26 -1.29
N CYS A 150 -3.93 10.24 -0.43
CA CYS A 150 -3.92 8.86 -0.88
C CYS A 150 -5.11 8.54 -1.79
N THR A 151 -6.31 8.97 -1.42
CA THR A 151 -7.52 8.90 -2.25
C THR A 151 -7.31 9.58 -3.61
N PHE A 152 -6.77 10.80 -3.62
CA PHE A 152 -6.44 11.52 -4.85
C PHE A 152 -5.52 10.71 -5.75
N PHE A 153 -4.42 10.16 -5.21
CA PHE A 153 -3.47 9.40 -6.01
C PHE A 153 -4.00 8.04 -6.48
N ILE A 154 -4.91 7.41 -5.73
CA ILE A 154 -5.63 6.23 -6.21
C ILE A 154 -6.51 6.62 -7.39
N VAL A 155 -7.34 7.67 -7.24
CA VAL A 155 -8.22 8.18 -8.30
C VAL A 155 -7.42 8.54 -9.56
N PHE A 156 -6.35 9.31 -9.39
CA PHE A 156 -5.42 9.67 -10.45
C PHE A 156 -4.80 8.45 -11.13
N SER A 157 -4.34 7.47 -10.36
CA SER A 157 -3.75 6.24 -10.90
C SER A 157 -4.73 5.46 -11.77
N PHE A 158 -6.01 5.40 -11.40
CA PHE A 158 -7.04 4.78 -12.23
C PHE A 158 -7.23 5.53 -13.56
N LEU A 159 -7.40 6.86 -13.48
CA LEU A 159 -7.67 7.69 -14.66
C LEU A 159 -6.47 7.76 -15.63
N ASP A 160 -5.24 7.75 -15.12
CA ASP A 160 -4.01 7.78 -15.93
C ASP A 160 -3.68 6.40 -16.52
N ARG A 161 -3.76 5.33 -15.72
CA ARG A 161 -3.28 4.01 -16.15
C ARG A 161 -4.29 3.25 -17.01
N ILE A 162 -5.59 3.52 -16.85
CA ILE A 162 -6.64 2.89 -17.65
C ILE A 162 -6.96 3.77 -18.86
N LYS A 163 -6.54 3.32 -20.05
CA LYS A 163 -6.69 4.07 -21.32
C LYS A 163 -8.12 4.52 -21.63
N GLN A 164 -9.14 3.77 -21.19
CA GLN A 164 -10.54 4.13 -21.39
C GLN A 164 -11.11 4.80 -20.16
N LYS A 165 -11.42 6.09 -20.26
CA LYS A 165 -11.91 6.91 -19.14
C LYS A 165 -13.21 6.36 -18.54
N THR A 166 -14.12 5.86 -19.37
CA THR A 166 -15.37 5.24 -18.90
C THR A 166 -15.11 4.05 -18.00
N LEU A 167 -14.15 3.19 -18.33
CA LEU A 167 -13.76 2.05 -17.49
C LEU A 167 -13.04 2.49 -16.23
N ALA A 168 -12.20 3.52 -16.32
CA ALA A 168 -11.57 4.10 -15.14
C ALA A 168 -12.62 4.61 -14.15
N LEU A 169 -13.64 5.33 -14.64
CA LEU A 169 -14.78 5.80 -13.84
C LEU A 169 -15.60 4.65 -13.26
N ILE A 170 -15.87 3.59 -14.03
CA ILE A 170 -16.53 2.38 -13.51
C ILE A 170 -15.69 1.73 -12.40
N GLY A 171 -14.38 1.64 -12.56
CA GLY A 171 -13.49 1.13 -11.52
C GLY A 171 -13.53 1.95 -10.24
N LEU A 172 -13.55 3.27 -10.36
CA LEU A 172 -13.68 4.17 -9.22
C LEU A 172 -15.05 4.06 -8.56
N ALA A 173 -16.11 3.94 -9.35
CA ALA A 173 -17.45 3.68 -8.83
C ALA A 173 -17.48 2.36 -8.06
N LEU A 174 -16.92 1.27 -8.60
CA LEU A 174 -16.82 -0.02 -7.91
C LEU A 174 -15.99 0.04 -6.62
N LEU A 175 -14.93 0.87 -6.61
CA LEU A 175 -14.07 1.03 -5.44
C LEU A 175 -14.77 1.78 -4.32
N TYR A 176 -15.35 2.95 -4.63
CA TYR A 176 -15.95 3.85 -3.64
C TYR A 176 -17.44 3.58 -3.36
N SER A 177 -18.11 2.73 -4.15
CA SER A 177 -19.41 2.17 -3.77
C SER A 177 -19.30 1.08 -2.70
N ASN A 178 -18.09 0.57 -2.45
CA ASN A 178 -17.86 -0.39 -1.39
C ASN A 178 -17.79 0.34 -0.03
N LEU A 179 -18.87 0.23 0.75
CA LEU A 179 -18.97 0.88 2.06
C LEU A 179 -17.82 0.49 3.01
N LYS A 180 -17.32 -0.75 2.93
CA LYS A 180 -16.23 -1.21 3.80
C LYS A 180 -14.88 -0.60 3.42
N PHE A 181 -14.59 -0.47 2.13
CA PHE A 181 -13.41 0.27 1.68
C PHE A 181 -13.49 1.73 2.08
N PHE A 182 -14.65 2.35 1.92
CA PHE A 182 -14.87 3.70 2.37
C PHE A 182 -14.60 3.85 3.88
N GLN A 183 -15.25 3.03 4.72
CA GLN A 183 -15.04 3.05 6.18
C GLN A 183 -13.54 2.97 6.52
N ILE A 184 -12.86 1.93 6.03
CA ILE A 184 -11.43 1.70 6.33
C ILE A 184 -10.55 2.84 5.79
N SER A 185 -10.89 3.43 4.64
CA SER A 185 -10.15 4.57 4.08
C SER A 185 -10.24 5.82 4.97
N THR A 186 -11.30 5.94 5.77
CA THR A 186 -11.52 7.05 6.70
C THR A 186 -11.12 6.73 8.14
N ASP A 187 -10.75 5.49 8.46
CA ASP A 187 -10.33 5.08 9.80
C ASP A 187 -8.91 5.55 10.17
N LEU A 188 -8.27 6.35 9.29
CA LEU A 188 -6.92 6.91 9.44
C LEU A 188 -5.83 5.86 9.65
N CYS A 189 -6.12 4.61 9.32
CA CYS A 189 -5.20 3.52 9.49
C CYS A 189 -4.23 3.40 8.28
N ALA A 190 -3.19 2.59 8.42
CA ALA A 190 -2.18 2.41 7.37
C ALA A 190 -2.71 1.74 6.08
N GLU A 191 -3.92 1.19 6.08
CA GLU A 191 -4.50 0.44 4.96
C GLU A 191 -4.58 1.27 3.68
N LEU A 192 -5.01 2.54 3.76
CA LEU A 192 -5.18 3.39 2.56
C LEU A 192 -3.83 3.78 1.91
N PRO A 193 -2.81 4.26 2.66
CA PRO A 193 -1.46 4.43 2.12
C PRO A 193 -0.90 3.14 1.51
N LEU A 194 -1.14 2.00 2.16
CA LEU A 194 -0.64 0.71 1.70
C LEU A 194 -1.33 0.25 0.40
N SER A 195 -2.65 0.47 0.29
CA SER A 195 -3.43 0.29 -0.93
C SER A 195 -2.85 1.08 -2.10
N LEU A 196 -2.55 2.36 -1.88
CA LEU A 196 -1.94 3.22 -2.89
C LEU A 196 -0.58 2.69 -3.33
N ILE A 197 0.27 2.33 -2.37
CA ILE A 197 1.62 1.83 -2.64
C ILE A 197 1.57 0.54 -3.47
N LEU A 198 0.70 -0.40 -3.11
CA LEU A 198 0.53 -1.64 -3.86
C LEU A 198 0.00 -1.40 -5.28
N LEU A 199 -1.00 -0.51 -5.42
CA LEU A 199 -1.53 -0.12 -6.73
C LEU A 199 -0.42 0.47 -7.61
N ILE A 200 0.39 1.38 -7.07
CA ILE A 200 1.49 2.00 -7.82
C ILE A 200 2.58 0.99 -8.14
N SER A 201 2.97 0.14 -7.19
CA SER A 201 3.99 -0.89 -7.39
C SER A 201 3.59 -1.87 -8.50
N ILE A 202 2.38 -2.43 -8.45
CA ILE A 202 1.92 -3.40 -9.44
C ILE A 202 1.67 -2.74 -10.81
N SER A 203 0.98 -1.60 -10.87
CA SER A 203 0.71 -0.90 -12.14
C SER A 203 2.00 -0.42 -12.82
N SER A 204 2.99 0.00 -12.03
CA SER A 204 4.29 0.44 -12.53
C SER A 204 5.15 -0.74 -12.98
N ALA A 205 5.23 -1.83 -12.20
CA ALA A 205 5.88 -3.07 -12.63
C ALA A 205 5.27 -3.56 -13.96
N HIS A 206 3.94 -3.56 -14.08
CA HIS A 206 3.24 -3.96 -15.29
C HIS A 206 3.68 -3.16 -16.53
N SER A 207 3.89 -1.85 -16.38
CA SER A 207 4.24 -0.92 -17.46
C SER A 207 5.74 -0.61 -17.58
N ILE A 208 6.59 -1.15 -16.70
CA ILE A 208 8.02 -0.80 -16.61
C ILE A 208 8.77 -1.02 -17.93
N LYS A 209 9.70 -0.11 -18.25
CA LYS A 209 10.65 -0.23 -19.34
C LYS A 209 12.03 -0.59 -18.76
N PRO A 210 12.52 -1.83 -18.89
CA PRO A 210 13.75 -2.30 -18.23
C PRO A 210 15.01 -1.46 -18.55
N LYS A 211 15.05 -0.82 -19.73
CA LYS A 211 16.17 0.06 -20.12
C LYS A 211 16.25 1.35 -19.31
N LYS A 212 15.15 1.80 -18.69
CA LYS A 212 15.11 3.01 -17.87
C LYS A 212 15.47 2.67 -16.43
N LEU A 213 16.76 2.55 -16.13
CA LEU A 213 17.25 2.10 -14.82
C LEU A 213 16.71 2.95 -13.67
N LEU A 214 16.62 4.28 -13.82
CA LEU A 214 16.02 5.14 -12.79
C LEU A 214 14.58 4.75 -12.47
N ASP A 215 13.75 4.44 -13.47
CA ASP A 215 12.38 3.99 -13.21
C ASP A 215 12.37 2.66 -12.45
N VAL A 216 13.29 1.74 -12.78
CA VAL A 216 13.41 0.44 -12.09
C VAL A 216 13.89 0.61 -10.64
N PHE A 217 14.84 1.52 -10.40
CA PHE A 217 15.26 1.92 -9.06
C PHE A 217 14.10 2.49 -8.23
N LEU A 218 13.34 3.43 -8.79
CA LEU A 218 12.17 4.02 -8.13
C LEU A 218 11.07 2.98 -7.85
N LEU A 219 10.93 1.97 -8.72
CA LEU A 219 10.04 0.84 -8.50
C LEU A 219 10.50 0.02 -7.29
N GLY A 220 11.81 -0.21 -7.15
CA GLY A 220 12.40 -0.87 -6.00
C GLY A 220 12.03 -0.16 -4.71
N ILE A 221 12.22 1.16 -4.65
CA ILE A 221 11.82 1.98 -3.49
C ILE A 221 10.34 1.75 -3.16
N CYS A 222 9.44 1.94 -4.14
CA CYS A 222 7.99 1.81 -3.94
C CYS A 222 7.58 0.41 -3.42
N ILE A 223 8.20 -0.65 -3.95
CA ILE A 223 7.91 -2.04 -3.58
C ILE A 223 8.29 -2.33 -2.11
N SER A 224 9.34 -1.68 -1.60
CA SER A 224 9.82 -1.88 -0.23
C SER A 224 9.20 -0.95 0.83
N LEU A 225 8.47 0.10 0.44
CA LEU A 225 7.76 0.99 1.39
C LEU A 225 6.77 0.30 2.34
N PRO A 226 6.02 -0.76 1.93
CA PRO A 226 5.14 -1.47 2.83
C PRO A 226 5.81 -1.88 4.14
N ILE A 227 7.08 -2.30 4.10
CA ILE A 227 7.83 -2.82 5.26
C ILE A 227 7.91 -1.79 6.38
N ILE A 228 8.04 -0.51 6.04
CA ILE A 228 8.18 0.57 7.03
C ILE A 228 6.83 1.18 7.44
N ILE A 229 5.72 0.75 6.84
CA ILE A 229 4.38 1.26 7.12
C ILE A 229 3.60 0.29 8.03
N LYS A 230 3.70 -1.01 7.77
CA LYS A 230 2.97 -2.05 8.50
C LYS A 230 3.83 -3.31 8.65
N THR A 231 3.66 -4.07 9.73
CA THR A 231 4.42 -5.31 9.97
C THR A 231 4.24 -6.33 8.86
N GLU A 232 3.01 -6.44 8.34
CA GLU A 232 2.63 -7.31 7.24
C GLU A 232 3.14 -6.80 5.88
N GLY A 233 3.74 -5.61 5.87
CA GLY A 233 4.45 -5.00 4.76
C GLY A 233 5.50 -5.90 4.11
N ILE A 234 6.10 -6.82 4.86
CA ILE A 234 7.09 -7.77 4.35
C ILE A 234 6.47 -8.72 3.32
N LEU A 235 5.26 -9.24 3.59
CA LEU A 235 4.58 -10.12 2.65
C LEU A 235 4.25 -9.39 1.35
N PHE A 236 3.75 -8.16 1.47
CA PHE A 236 3.50 -7.26 0.34
C PHE A 236 4.76 -6.98 -0.47
N PHE A 237 5.87 -6.68 0.21
CA PHE A 237 7.18 -6.45 -0.41
C PHE A 237 7.66 -7.68 -1.18
N ILE A 238 7.73 -8.86 -0.54
CA ILE A 238 8.26 -10.08 -1.17
C ILE A 238 7.49 -10.39 -2.44
N ILE A 239 6.15 -10.38 -2.38
CA ILE A 239 5.32 -10.79 -3.52
C ILE A 239 5.39 -9.76 -4.64
N THR A 240 5.36 -8.46 -4.34
CA THR A 240 5.47 -7.43 -5.39
C THR A 240 6.88 -7.35 -5.97
N PHE A 241 7.93 -7.64 -5.18
CA PHE A 241 9.30 -7.76 -5.65
C PHE A 241 9.45 -8.94 -6.61
N LEU A 242 8.96 -10.13 -6.24
CA LEU A 242 8.96 -11.31 -7.11
C LEU A 242 8.20 -11.05 -8.40
N TYR A 243 7.05 -10.38 -8.34
CA TYR A 243 6.32 -9.96 -9.53
C TYR A 243 7.14 -9.00 -10.42
N ALA A 244 7.80 -8.00 -9.83
CA ALA A 244 8.64 -7.08 -10.59
C ALA A 244 9.82 -7.78 -11.26
N VAL A 245 10.53 -8.66 -10.53
CA VAL A 245 11.61 -9.49 -11.08
C VAL A 245 11.10 -10.34 -12.23
N PHE A 246 9.96 -11.02 -12.05
CA PHE A 246 9.32 -11.81 -13.10
C PHE A 246 9.03 -10.97 -14.36
N ILE A 247 8.50 -9.75 -14.21
CA ILE A 247 8.24 -8.86 -15.34
C ILE A 247 9.54 -8.40 -16.02
N LEU A 248 10.60 -8.11 -15.26
CA LEU A 248 11.91 -7.73 -15.82
C LEU A 248 12.54 -8.87 -16.62
N LEU A 249 12.51 -10.10 -16.08
CA LEU A 249 12.95 -11.32 -16.75
C LEU A 249 12.15 -11.58 -18.03
N HIS A 250 10.84 -11.37 -17.99
CA HIS A 250 9.98 -11.59 -19.15
C HIS A 250 10.15 -10.54 -20.25
N LYS A 251 10.40 -9.27 -19.90
CA LYS A 251 10.50 -8.15 -20.86
C LYS A 251 11.90 -7.97 -21.46
N THR A 252 12.92 -8.56 -20.86
CA THR A 252 14.31 -8.30 -21.22
C THR A 252 14.99 -9.61 -21.57
N ARG A 253 15.84 -9.59 -22.58
CA ARG A 253 16.81 -10.65 -22.86
C ARG A 253 18.20 -10.02 -22.72
N ASN A 254 19.23 -10.81 -22.44
CA ASN A 254 20.63 -10.36 -22.30
C ASN A 254 20.98 -9.70 -20.94
N LEU A 255 22.25 -9.28 -20.79
CA LEU A 255 22.88 -8.62 -19.63
C LEU A 255 22.11 -7.40 -19.09
N GLN A 256 21.22 -6.80 -19.88
CA GLN A 256 20.34 -5.72 -19.39
C GLN A 256 19.42 -6.18 -18.26
N ILE A 257 19.09 -7.48 -18.18
CA ILE A 257 18.37 -8.07 -17.05
C ILE A 257 19.13 -7.80 -15.76
N ILE A 258 20.43 -8.12 -15.73
CA ILE A 258 21.28 -7.98 -14.54
C ILE A 258 21.30 -6.54 -14.07
N LYS A 259 21.51 -5.58 -14.98
CA LYS A 259 21.48 -4.15 -14.64
C LYS A 259 20.12 -3.70 -14.08
N SER A 260 19.03 -4.19 -14.65
CA SER A 260 17.67 -3.84 -14.21
C SER A 260 17.36 -4.44 -12.85
N VAL A 261 17.69 -5.72 -12.63
CA VAL A 261 17.49 -6.40 -11.35
C VAL A 261 18.38 -5.79 -10.27
N LEU A 262 19.65 -5.48 -10.56
CA LEU A 262 20.52 -4.78 -9.62
C LEU A 262 19.96 -3.40 -9.28
N SER A 263 19.48 -2.65 -10.27
CA SER A 263 18.83 -1.36 -10.04
C SER A 263 17.58 -1.48 -9.16
N LEU A 264 16.78 -2.54 -9.34
CA LEU A 264 15.62 -2.82 -8.50
C LEU A 264 16.06 -3.11 -7.06
N VAL A 265 17.05 -3.99 -6.89
CA VAL A 265 17.61 -4.37 -5.57
C VAL A 265 18.17 -3.14 -4.85
N VAL A 266 18.97 -2.32 -5.52
CA VAL A 266 19.49 -1.06 -4.95
C VAL A 266 18.37 -0.09 -4.58
N GLY A 267 17.25 -0.08 -5.32
CA GLY A 267 16.06 0.67 -4.92
C GLY A 267 15.44 0.13 -3.63
N THR A 268 15.37 -1.20 -3.49
CA THR A 268 14.78 -1.85 -2.32
C THR A 268 15.62 -1.73 -1.05
N THR A 269 16.95 -1.64 -1.15
CA THR A 269 17.81 -1.55 0.03
C THR A 269 17.57 -0.28 0.85
N LEU A 270 17.04 0.79 0.24
CA LEU A 270 16.88 2.09 0.91
C LEU A 270 15.86 2.01 2.07
N PRO A 271 14.63 1.45 1.90
CA PRO A 271 13.75 1.12 3.04
C PRO A 271 14.32 0.13 4.05
N PHE A 272 15.21 -0.78 3.64
CA PHE A 272 15.89 -1.63 4.62
C PHE A 272 16.86 -0.85 5.50
N LEU A 273 17.53 0.17 4.95
CA LEU A 273 18.36 1.08 5.75
C LEU A 273 17.53 1.77 6.83
N PHE A 274 16.31 2.22 6.51
CA PHE A 274 15.41 2.81 7.49
C PHE A 274 15.21 1.86 8.69
N ILE A 275 14.98 0.57 8.42
CA ILE A 275 14.75 -0.41 9.49
C ILE A 275 16.04 -0.68 10.29
N LEU A 276 17.20 -0.71 9.62
CA LEU A 276 18.49 -0.89 10.29
C LEU A 276 18.82 0.30 11.20
N PHE A 277 18.41 1.52 10.83
CA PHE A 277 18.63 2.74 11.62
C PHE A 277 17.55 3.01 12.67
N THR A 278 16.38 2.37 12.58
CA THR A 278 15.43 2.37 13.69
C THR A 278 15.91 1.40 14.76
N PRO A 279 16.13 1.84 16.01
CA PRO A 279 16.62 0.96 17.08
C PRO A 279 15.69 -0.25 17.20
N LYS A 280 16.31 -1.44 17.13
CA LYS A 280 15.62 -2.72 17.05
C LYS A 280 14.65 -2.86 18.21
N LEU A 281 13.40 -3.15 17.89
CA LEU A 281 12.49 -3.77 18.84
C LEU A 281 13.02 -5.17 19.13
N SER A 282 12.98 -5.58 20.39
CA SER A 282 13.46 -6.89 20.86
C SER A 282 12.87 -8.08 20.08
N ASN A 283 11.73 -7.89 19.42
CA ASN A 283 10.97 -8.94 18.74
C ASN A 283 11.21 -9.01 17.21
N GLY A 284 12.14 -8.20 16.69
CA GLY A 284 12.44 -8.15 15.26
C GLY A 284 11.24 -7.71 14.41
N PHE A 285 11.18 -8.16 13.16
CA PHE A 285 10.03 -7.96 12.26
C PHE A 285 8.79 -8.79 12.64
N GLY A 286 8.88 -9.61 13.68
CA GLY A 286 7.78 -10.44 14.14
C GLY A 286 6.73 -9.58 14.84
N ASN A 287 5.50 -9.64 14.34
CA ASN A 287 4.35 -9.15 15.10
C ASN A 287 4.16 -10.10 16.30
N VAL A 288 4.04 -9.53 17.50
CA VAL A 288 3.88 -10.24 18.78
C VAL A 288 2.64 -11.13 18.84
N ASP A 289 1.66 -10.88 17.96
CA ASP A 289 0.42 -11.64 17.87
C ASP A 289 0.59 -13.00 17.18
N PHE A 290 1.78 -13.39 16.73
CA PHE A 290 2.02 -14.66 16.04
C PHE A 290 3.16 -15.48 16.66
N LYS A 291 2.90 -16.77 16.92
CA LYS A 291 3.88 -17.75 17.41
C LYS A 291 4.30 -18.68 16.27
N PHE A 292 5.40 -18.34 15.60
CA PHE A 292 5.96 -19.20 14.53
C PHE A 292 6.65 -20.46 15.05
N ALA A 293 7.00 -20.52 16.34
CA ALA A 293 7.58 -21.71 16.97
C ALA A 293 6.68 -22.96 16.85
N ILE A 294 5.36 -22.78 16.67
CA ILE A 294 4.39 -23.84 16.40
C ILE A 294 4.81 -24.72 15.21
N LEU A 295 5.54 -24.17 14.23
CA LEU A 295 6.05 -24.93 13.08
C LEU A 295 7.00 -26.07 13.46
N LEU A 296 7.66 -25.96 14.63
CA LEU A 296 8.58 -26.96 15.16
C LEU A 296 7.85 -27.99 16.04
N GLU A 297 6.56 -27.81 16.30
CA GLU A 297 5.74 -28.63 17.19
C GLU A 297 4.55 -29.25 16.42
N PRO A 298 4.72 -30.42 15.76
CA PRO A 298 3.72 -30.98 14.86
C PRO A 298 2.33 -31.19 15.49
N ALA A 299 2.29 -31.53 16.78
CA ALA A 299 1.04 -31.70 17.52
C ALA A 299 0.32 -30.36 17.72
N GLU A 300 1.04 -29.31 18.11
CA GLU A 300 0.47 -27.96 18.27
C GLU A 300 0.03 -27.40 16.91
N LEU A 301 0.82 -27.61 15.85
CA LEU A 301 0.46 -27.21 14.49
C LEU A 301 -0.80 -27.93 14.00
N SER A 302 -0.89 -29.25 14.19
CA SER A 302 -2.08 -30.03 13.83
C SER A 302 -3.33 -29.49 14.55
N ASN A 303 -3.21 -29.25 15.86
CA ASN A 303 -4.29 -28.67 16.65
C ASN A 303 -4.67 -27.25 16.18
N ALA A 304 -3.68 -26.41 15.86
CA ALA A 304 -3.93 -25.06 15.33
C ALA A 304 -4.65 -25.11 13.98
N LEU A 305 -4.26 -26.03 13.08
CA LEU A 305 -4.91 -26.22 11.80
C LEU A 305 -6.36 -26.67 11.97
N THR A 306 -6.64 -27.67 12.80
CA THR A 306 -8.00 -28.19 12.99
C THR A 306 -8.92 -27.18 13.65
N THR A 307 -8.42 -26.41 14.63
CA THR A 307 -9.24 -25.46 15.39
C THR A 307 -9.43 -24.12 14.69
N ARG A 308 -8.43 -23.62 13.94
CA ARG A 308 -8.44 -22.24 13.39
C ARG A 308 -8.89 -22.17 11.93
N ILE A 309 -8.59 -23.17 11.10
CA ILE A 309 -8.96 -23.16 9.67
C ILE A 309 -10.46 -22.95 9.45
N PRO A 310 -11.39 -23.61 10.19
CA PRO A 310 -12.82 -23.40 9.98
C PRO A 310 -13.25 -21.92 10.13
N SER A 311 -12.71 -21.24 11.15
CA SER A 311 -12.94 -19.80 11.36
C SER A 311 -12.36 -18.97 10.22
N ILE A 312 -11.12 -19.26 9.82
CA ILE A 312 -10.45 -18.56 8.70
C ILE A 312 -11.25 -18.71 7.39
N ILE A 313 -11.72 -19.92 7.08
CA ILE A 313 -12.57 -20.18 5.90
C ILE A 313 -13.88 -19.41 5.99
N THR A 314 -14.51 -19.38 7.18
CA THR A 314 -15.77 -18.68 7.39
C THR A 314 -15.61 -17.18 7.15
N TYR A 315 -14.60 -16.54 7.74
CA TYR A 315 -14.32 -15.12 7.55
C TYR A 315 -13.88 -14.80 6.11
N SER A 316 -13.08 -15.68 5.50
CA SER A 316 -12.70 -15.60 4.08
C SER A 316 -13.93 -15.62 3.17
N TYR A 317 -14.85 -16.55 3.41
CA TYR A 317 -16.09 -16.64 2.66
C TYR A 317 -16.97 -15.38 2.84
N GLN A 318 -17.18 -14.96 4.09
CA GLN A 318 -17.95 -13.76 4.41
C GLN A 318 -17.37 -12.52 3.74
N PHE A 319 -16.06 -12.32 3.81
CA PHE A 319 -15.41 -11.17 3.19
C PHE A 319 -15.47 -11.25 1.66
N HIS A 320 -14.93 -12.32 1.05
CA HIS A 320 -14.74 -12.37 -0.41
C HIS A 320 -16.06 -12.54 -1.17
N PHE A 321 -17.04 -13.25 -0.62
CA PHE A 321 -18.32 -13.52 -1.31
C PHE A 321 -19.46 -12.63 -0.84
N LYS A 322 -19.61 -12.35 0.47
CA LYS A 322 -20.71 -11.52 0.96
C LYS A 322 -20.40 -10.03 0.91
N GLN A 323 -19.26 -9.60 1.48
CA GLN A 323 -18.92 -8.17 1.56
C GLN A 323 -18.38 -7.63 0.24
N MET A 324 -17.62 -8.44 -0.49
CA MET A 324 -16.99 -8.06 -1.76
C MET A 324 -17.75 -8.57 -2.99
N TYR A 325 -18.90 -9.22 -2.82
CA TYR A 325 -19.76 -9.73 -3.90
C TYR A 325 -19.01 -10.57 -4.95
N GLY A 326 -17.98 -11.33 -4.52
CA GLY A 326 -17.17 -12.16 -5.42
C GLY A 326 -16.19 -11.39 -6.32
N LEU A 327 -16.03 -10.07 -6.13
CA LEU A 327 -15.19 -9.22 -6.99
C LEU A 327 -13.74 -9.70 -7.10
N PHE A 328 -13.14 -10.15 -5.99
CA PHE A 328 -11.79 -10.72 -5.97
C PHE A 328 -11.70 -11.97 -6.84
N LEU A 329 -12.68 -12.88 -6.72
CA LEU A 329 -12.74 -14.12 -7.50
C LEU A 329 -12.90 -13.81 -8.99
N VAL A 330 -13.83 -12.92 -9.36
CA VAL A 330 -14.04 -12.51 -10.75
C VAL A 330 -12.76 -11.87 -11.32
N SER A 331 -12.08 -11.02 -10.56
CA SER A 331 -10.78 -10.46 -10.94
C SER A 331 -9.74 -11.56 -11.18
N MET A 332 -9.54 -12.49 -10.25
CA MET A 332 -8.60 -13.60 -10.41
C MET A 332 -8.92 -14.46 -11.64
N ILE A 333 -10.17 -14.90 -11.80
CA ILE A 333 -10.61 -15.70 -12.96
C ILE A 333 -10.31 -14.95 -14.26
N SER A 334 -10.64 -13.66 -14.33
CA SER A 334 -10.40 -12.84 -15.52
C SER A 334 -8.91 -12.74 -15.87
N LEU A 335 -8.03 -12.68 -14.86
CA LEU A 335 -6.57 -12.62 -15.03
C LEU A 335 -6.00 -13.95 -15.53
N PHE A 336 -6.42 -15.08 -14.95
CA PHE A 336 -5.98 -16.41 -15.38
C PHE A 336 -6.48 -16.76 -16.79
N ILE A 337 -7.73 -16.42 -17.09
CA ILE A 337 -8.31 -16.60 -18.42
C ILE A 337 -7.58 -15.75 -19.47
N SER A 338 -6.96 -14.62 -19.09
CA SER A 338 -6.37 -13.69 -20.05
C SER A 338 -5.29 -14.28 -20.96
N LYS A 339 -4.64 -15.39 -20.53
CA LYS A 339 -3.44 -16.01 -21.17
C LYS A 339 -2.24 -15.05 -21.35
N LYS A 340 -2.34 -13.79 -20.92
CA LYS A 340 -1.23 -12.85 -20.96
C LYS A 340 -0.40 -13.08 -19.71
N LEU A 341 0.81 -13.60 -19.89
CA LEU A 341 1.71 -13.98 -18.79
C LEU A 341 1.84 -12.87 -17.72
N ARG A 342 1.89 -11.60 -18.13
CA ARG A 342 1.97 -10.44 -17.20
C ARG A 342 0.72 -10.23 -16.34
N LEU A 343 -0.46 -10.55 -16.86
CA LEU A 343 -1.73 -10.46 -16.13
C LEU A 343 -1.92 -11.69 -15.23
N VAL A 344 -1.55 -12.87 -15.73
CA VAL A 344 -1.50 -14.11 -14.94
C VAL A 344 -0.57 -13.92 -13.73
N GLY A 345 0.59 -13.27 -13.90
CA GLY A 345 1.47 -12.93 -12.79
C GLY A 345 0.83 -12.01 -11.72
N ILE A 346 -0.06 -11.08 -12.11
CA ILE A 346 -0.85 -10.29 -11.14
C ILE A 346 -1.84 -11.21 -10.42
N GLY A 347 -2.52 -12.10 -11.15
CA GLY A 347 -3.44 -13.08 -10.56
C GLY A 347 -2.76 -13.97 -9.52
N PHE A 348 -1.58 -14.51 -9.83
CA PHE A 348 -0.77 -15.25 -8.86
C PHE A 348 -0.33 -14.40 -7.67
N SER A 349 0.07 -13.15 -7.90
CA SER A 349 0.47 -12.24 -6.81
C SER A 349 -0.69 -12.01 -5.84
N LEU A 350 -1.90 -11.74 -6.35
CA LEU A 350 -3.11 -11.58 -5.53
C LEU A 350 -3.48 -12.87 -4.79
N LEU A 351 -3.40 -14.03 -5.46
CA LEU A 351 -3.67 -15.32 -4.86
C LEU A 351 -2.71 -15.62 -3.71
N ILE A 352 -1.40 -15.43 -3.92
CA ILE A 352 -0.39 -15.66 -2.88
C ILE A 352 -0.57 -14.67 -1.73
N LEU A 353 -0.94 -13.41 -1.99
CA LEU A 353 -1.22 -12.43 -0.93
C LEU A 353 -2.40 -12.86 -0.06
N ILE A 354 -3.54 -13.20 -0.68
CA ILE A 354 -4.74 -13.64 0.04
C ILE A 354 -4.46 -14.93 0.81
N SER A 355 -3.84 -15.93 0.17
CA SER A 355 -3.49 -17.20 0.82
C SER A 355 -2.46 -17.03 1.93
N GLY A 356 -1.44 -16.19 1.73
CA GLY A 356 -0.41 -15.91 2.71
C GLY A 356 -1.01 -15.31 3.99
N TYR A 357 -1.97 -14.40 3.87
CA TYR A 357 -2.68 -13.87 5.03
C TYR A 357 -3.54 -14.90 5.74
N ASN A 358 -4.30 -15.71 4.99
CA ASN A 358 -5.06 -16.80 5.60
C ASN A 358 -4.15 -17.78 6.37
N ILE A 359 -2.95 -18.06 5.85
CA ILE A 359 -1.96 -18.91 6.51
C ILE A 359 -1.41 -18.23 7.76
N ILE A 360 -1.12 -16.93 7.74
CA ILE A 360 -0.58 -16.20 8.90
C ILE A 360 -1.50 -16.32 10.13
N TYR A 361 -2.82 -16.29 9.94
CA TYR A 361 -3.78 -16.44 11.04
C TYR A 361 -3.75 -17.81 11.72
N VAL A 362 -3.22 -18.85 11.05
CA VAL A 362 -2.99 -20.16 11.70
C VAL A 362 -1.99 -20.02 12.84
N PHE A 363 -1.09 -19.04 12.80
CA PHE A 363 -0.07 -18.81 13.84
C PHE A 363 -0.48 -17.80 14.91
N SER A 364 -1.71 -17.30 14.90
CA SER A 364 -2.21 -16.31 15.89
C SER A 364 -2.07 -16.82 17.33
N ILE A 365 -1.57 -16.02 18.26
CA ILE A 365 -1.63 -16.37 19.70
C ILE A 365 -2.95 -15.92 20.34
N GLN A 366 -3.61 -14.94 19.71
CA GLN A 366 -4.89 -14.38 20.15
C GLN A 366 -6.05 -15.32 19.82
N ASP A 367 -7.19 -15.09 20.48
CA ASP A 367 -8.46 -15.72 20.09
C ASP A 367 -8.72 -15.48 18.60
N ILE A 368 -8.83 -16.57 17.84
CA ILE A 368 -8.89 -16.50 16.38
C ILE A 368 -10.13 -15.76 15.89
N THR A 369 -11.25 -15.85 16.62
CA THR A 369 -12.49 -15.20 16.25
C THR A 369 -12.37 -13.70 16.40
N TRP A 370 -11.87 -13.23 17.54
CA TRP A 370 -11.59 -11.83 17.80
C TRP A 370 -10.55 -11.27 16.82
N HIS A 371 -9.45 -11.99 16.59
CA HIS A 371 -8.38 -11.53 15.71
C HIS A 371 -8.87 -11.38 14.27
N LEU A 372 -9.63 -12.35 13.74
CA LEU A 372 -10.23 -12.26 12.41
C LEU A 372 -11.27 -11.13 12.33
N ALA A 373 -12.12 -10.96 13.35
CA ALA A 373 -13.16 -9.92 13.37
C ALA A 373 -12.58 -8.50 13.27
N THR A 374 -11.45 -8.25 13.92
CA THR A 374 -10.83 -6.91 14.01
C THR A 374 -9.89 -6.60 12.84
N SER A 375 -9.25 -7.60 12.24
CA SER A 375 -8.15 -7.37 11.28
C SER A 375 -8.41 -7.91 9.87
N TYR A 376 -9.23 -8.95 9.68
CA TYR A 376 -9.32 -9.66 8.39
C TYR A 376 -9.76 -8.77 7.24
N ALA A 377 -10.83 -8.00 7.46
CA ALA A 377 -11.37 -7.10 6.44
C ALA A 377 -10.37 -5.99 6.10
N ARG A 378 -9.67 -5.45 7.10
CA ARG A 378 -8.67 -4.39 6.93
C ARG A 378 -7.51 -4.85 6.07
N ILE A 379 -6.95 -6.01 6.37
CA ILE A 379 -5.81 -6.54 5.61
C ILE A 379 -6.20 -6.81 4.15
N ASN A 380 -7.35 -7.43 3.91
CA ASN A 380 -7.75 -7.79 2.55
C ASN A 380 -8.26 -6.60 1.73
N ILE A 381 -8.85 -5.57 2.36
CA ILE A 381 -9.30 -4.39 1.62
C ILE A 381 -8.14 -3.62 0.99
N VAL A 382 -6.95 -3.73 1.56
CA VAL A 382 -5.73 -3.14 1.00
C VAL A 382 -5.52 -3.55 -0.46
N LEU A 383 -5.93 -4.77 -0.81
CA LEU A 383 -5.79 -5.35 -2.15
C LEU A 383 -6.86 -4.87 -3.14
N LEU A 384 -7.94 -4.24 -2.67
CA LEU A 384 -9.11 -3.91 -3.50
C LEU A 384 -8.77 -2.99 -4.70
N PRO A 385 -8.01 -1.88 -4.54
CA PRO A 385 -7.65 -1.05 -5.69
C PRO A 385 -6.86 -1.81 -6.77
N VAL A 386 -5.94 -2.69 -6.36
CA VAL A 386 -5.17 -3.54 -7.29
C VAL A 386 -6.10 -4.54 -7.99
N SER A 387 -7.00 -5.18 -7.25
CA SER A 387 -7.95 -6.16 -7.81
C SER A 387 -8.86 -5.55 -8.85
N ILE A 388 -9.40 -4.35 -8.60
CA ILE A 388 -10.24 -3.63 -9.57
C ILE A 388 -9.38 -3.19 -10.77
N TYR A 389 -8.20 -2.62 -10.54
CA TYR A 389 -7.28 -2.26 -11.62
C TYR A 389 -6.97 -3.47 -12.52
N ALA A 390 -6.69 -4.63 -11.93
CA ALA A 390 -6.38 -5.85 -12.65
C ALA A 390 -7.59 -6.39 -13.46
N LEU A 391 -8.80 -6.33 -12.88
CA LEU A 391 -10.06 -6.64 -13.57
C LEU A 391 -10.28 -5.72 -14.80
N LEU A 392 -10.01 -4.42 -14.64
CA LEU A 392 -10.10 -3.45 -15.73
C LEU A 392 -9.01 -3.63 -16.79
N LEU A 393 -7.89 -4.28 -16.50
CA LEU A 393 -6.90 -4.65 -17.51
C LEU A 393 -7.32 -5.89 -18.31
N SER A 394 -8.01 -6.84 -17.68
CA SER A 394 -8.42 -8.11 -18.28
C SER A 394 -9.78 -8.04 -18.98
N TYR A 395 -10.59 -7.00 -18.74
CA TYR A 395 -12.00 -6.92 -19.19
C TYR A 395 -12.23 -7.21 -20.68
N ARG A 396 -11.38 -6.72 -21.61
CA ARG A 396 -11.54 -7.01 -23.05
C ARG A 396 -11.38 -8.49 -23.34
N VAL A 397 -10.42 -9.13 -22.68
CA VAL A 397 -10.14 -10.55 -22.89
C VAL A 397 -11.27 -11.38 -22.29
N PHE A 398 -11.77 -10.96 -21.12
CA PHE A 398 -12.92 -11.56 -20.47
C PHE A 398 -14.18 -11.48 -21.37
N LEU A 399 -14.59 -10.27 -21.77
CA LEU A 399 -15.78 -10.06 -22.61
C LEU A 399 -15.73 -10.83 -23.92
N ARG A 400 -14.59 -10.82 -24.63
CA ARG A 400 -14.44 -11.57 -25.89
C ARG A 400 -14.66 -13.07 -25.70
N ARG A 401 -14.20 -13.64 -24.59
CA ARG A 401 -14.33 -15.08 -24.32
C ARG A 401 -15.71 -15.46 -23.85
N VAL A 402 -16.35 -14.63 -23.02
CA VAL A 402 -17.75 -14.82 -22.61
C VAL A 402 -18.65 -14.79 -23.84
N VAL A 403 -18.48 -13.81 -24.74
CA VAL A 403 -19.25 -13.73 -25.98
C VAL A 403 -19.02 -14.95 -26.88
N PHE A 404 -17.76 -15.40 -27.02
CA PHE A 404 -17.45 -16.62 -27.79
C PHE A 404 -18.10 -17.86 -27.19
N PHE A 405 -18.05 -18.02 -25.88
CA PHE A 405 -18.67 -19.14 -25.16
C PHE A 405 -20.20 -19.16 -25.34
N ILE A 406 -20.87 -18.02 -25.16
CA ILE A 406 -22.33 -17.89 -25.36
C ILE A 406 -22.72 -18.24 -26.81
N ARG A 407 -21.96 -17.76 -27.80
CA ARG A 407 -22.20 -18.09 -29.22
C ARG A 407 -22.09 -19.59 -29.49
N ASN A 408 -21.10 -20.26 -28.90
CA ASN A 408 -20.94 -21.71 -29.06
C ASN A 408 -22.09 -22.49 -28.42
N ILE A 409 -22.53 -22.11 -27.22
CA ILE A 409 -23.69 -22.73 -26.57
C ILE A 409 -24.95 -22.57 -27.44
N ASN A 410 -25.22 -21.37 -27.95
CA ASN A 410 -26.39 -21.14 -28.79
C ASN A 410 -26.34 -21.94 -30.10
N SER A 411 -25.14 -22.17 -30.67
CA SER A 411 -24.97 -23.02 -31.85
C SER A 411 -25.19 -24.51 -31.59
N GLN A 412 -25.05 -24.95 -30.34
CA GLN A 412 -25.33 -26.33 -29.93
C GLN A 412 -26.80 -26.55 -29.57
N ILE A 413 -27.48 -25.54 -29.01
CA ILE A 413 -28.90 -25.62 -28.63
C ILE A 413 -29.83 -25.39 -29.84
N GLY A 414 -29.38 -24.66 -30.87
CA GLY A 414 -30.12 -24.45 -32.11
C GLY A 414 -30.05 -25.60 -33.12
N LYS A 415 -29.52 -26.76 -32.72
CA LYS A 415 -29.55 -28.04 -33.44
C LYS A 415 -30.33 -29.04 -32.61
#